data_AF-A0A7L2GUI5-F1
#
_entry.id   AF-A0A7L2GUI5-F1
#
_cell.length_a   1.000
_cell.length_b   1.000
_cell.length_c   1.000
_cell.angle_alpha   90.00
_cell.angle_beta   90.00
_cell.angle_gamma   90.00
#
_symmetry.space_group_name_H-M   'P 1'
#
loop_
_entity.id
_entity.type
_entity.pdbx_description
1 polymer ?
#
loop_
_entity_poly.entity_id
_entity_poly.type
_entity_poly.pdbx_seq_one_letter_code
_entity_poly.pdbx_strand_id
1 'polypeptide(L)' 'GGPNVSTAMAVREQHGHDESMHTCAPPDAVVWPQAVGQVQELAALCHRHHVPMVPFGTGTGVEGGVNAVK' A
#
# COMPACT_ATOMS: atom_id res chain seq x y z
N GLY A 1 -6.46 12.58 -6.92
CA GLY A 1 -7.92 12.68 -6.73
C GLY A 1 -8.52 11.29 -6.63
N GLY A 2 -9.86 11.20 -6.48
CA GLY A 2 -10.62 9.95 -6.27
C GLY A 2 -10.28 8.73 -7.14
N PRO A 3 -9.96 8.83 -8.45
CA PRO A 3 -9.69 7.64 -9.27
C PRO A 3 -8.38 6.90 -8.92
N ASN A 4 -7.45 7.53 -8.20
CA ASN A 4 -6.14 6.94 -7.88
C ASN A 4 -6.07 6.43 -6.43
N VAL A 5 -7.21 6.30 -5.76
CA VAL A 5 -7.32 5.78 -4.40
C VAL A 5 -8.38 4.69 -4.41
N SER A 6 -8.08 3.53 -3.86
CA SER A 6 -9.03 2.44 -3.72
C SER A 6 -9.10 1.94 -2.30
N THR A 7 -10.33 1.74 -1.82
CA THR A 7 -10.66 1.05 -0.58
C THR A 7 -11.40 -0.27 -0.85
N ALA A 8 -11.49 -0.69 -2.12
CA ALA A 8 -12.14 -1.93 -2.50
C ALA A 8 -11.38 -3.13 -1.93
N MET A 9 -12.12 -4.08 -1.34
CA MET A 9 -11.56 -5.25 -0.67
C MET A 9 -10.60 -6.04 -1.57
N ALA A 10 -11.03 -6.38 -2.79
CA ALA A 10 -10.20 -7.15 -3.73
C ALA A 10 -8.87 -6.45 -4.07
N VAL A 11 -8.87 -5.12 -4.19
CA VAL A 11 -7.64 -4.36 -4.44
C VAL A 11 -6.73 -4.41 -3.22
N ARG A 12 -7.28 -4.24 -2.02
CA ARG A 12 -6.50 -4.28 -0.78
C ARG A 12 -5.92 -5.67 -0.53
N GLU A 13 -6.68 -6.73 -0.79
CA GLU A 13 -6.20 -8.12 -0.72
C GLU A 13 -5.05 -8.36 -1.69
N GLN A 14 -5.17 -7.91 -2.95
CA GLN A 14 -4.09 -8.00 -3.93
C GLN A 14 -2.79 -7.28 -3.49
N HIS A 15 -2.91 -6.19 -2.72
CA HIS A 15 -1.76 -5.44 -2.21
C HIS A 15 -1.39 -5.80 -0.77
N GLY A 16 -1.97 -6.88 -0.23
CA GLY A 16 -1.76 -7.35 1.14
C GLY A 16 -0.86 -8.57 1.26
N HIS A 17 -0.40 -9.11 0.15
CA HIS A 17 0.51 -10.26 0.11
C HIS A 17 1.50 -10.14 -1.06
N ASP A 18 2.61 -10.86 -0.94
CA ASP A 18 3.52 -11.18 -2.04
C ASP A 18 3.52 -12.71 -2.30
N GLU A 19 4.56 -13.25 -2.94
CA GLU A 19 4.73 -14.69 -3.22
C GLU A 19 5.28 -15.46 -2.01
N SER A 20 5.34 -14.84 -0.83
CA SER A 20 5.72 -15.51 0.41
C SER A 20 4.60 -16.44 0.93
N MET A 21 4.95 -17.23 1.94
CA MET A 21 4.01 -18.08 2.67
C MET A 21 3.26 -17.34 3.80
N HIS A 22 3.45 -16.02 3.92
CA HIS A 22 2.82 -15.24 4.99
C HIS A 22 1.33 -15.03 4.71
N THR A 23 0.52 -14.98 5.77
CA THR A 23 -0.89 -14.64 5.65
C THR A 23 -1.06 -13.23 5.09
N CYS A 24 -1.98 -13.06 4.13
CA CYS A 24 -2.33 -11.76 3.58
C CYS A 24 -2.74 -10.78 4.70
N ALA A 25 -2.06 -9.64 4.75
CA ALA A 25 -2.33 -8.53 5.66
C ALA A 25 -2.62 -7.28 4.81
N PRO A 26 -3.88 -7.05 4.41
CA PRO A 26 -4.24 -5.98 3.50
C PRO A 26 -4.12 -4.59 4.14
N PRO A 27 -3.64 -3.56 3.41
CA PRO A 27 -3.65 -2.17 3.90
C PRO A 27 -5.08 -1.63 3.99
N ASP A 28 -5.27 -0.46 4.62
CA ASP A 28 -6.59 0.21 4.69
C ASP A 28 -7.01 0.86 3.37
N ALA A 29 -6.05 1.33 2.58
CA ALA A 29 -6.26 1.91 1.27
C ALA A 29 -5.03 1.69 0.37
N VAL A 30 -5.26 1.66 -0.94
CA VAL A 30 -4.21 1.62 -1.97
C VAL A 30 -4.26 2.91 -2.76
N VAL A 31 -3.08 3.51 -3.00
CA VAL A 31 -2.95 4.78 -3.72
C VAL A 31 -1.94 4.62 -4.86
N TRP A 32 -2.30 5.05 -6.07
CA TRP A 32 -1.43 5.03 -7.25
C TRP A 32 -1.03 6.46 -7.66
N PRO A 33 -0.01 7.05 -7.00
CA PRO A 33 0.50 8.36 -7.39
C PRO A 33 1.07 8.31 -8.82
N GLN A 34 0.82 9.35 -9.61
CA GLN A 34 1.23 9.48 -11.02
C GLN A 34 2.40 10.46 -11.21
N ALA A 35 2.88 11.07 -10.13
CA ALA A 35 4.00 12.00 -10.14
C ALA A 35 4.70 12.04 -8.79
N VAL A 36 5.97 12.42 -8.78
CA VAL A 36 6.79 12.55 -7.55
C VAL A 36 6.15 13.49 -6.54
N GLY A 37 5.60 14.62 -6.99
CA GLY A 37 4.90 15.57 -6.11
C GLY A 37 3.75 14.93 -5.32
N GLN A 38 3.00 14.01 -5.94
CA GLN A 38 1.91 13.30 -5.26
C GLN A 38 2.43 12.32 -4.22
N VAL A 39 3.58 11.69 -4.45
CA VAL A 39 4.26 10.84 -3.45
C VAL A 39 4.70 11.69 -2.25
N GLN A 40 5.28 12.88 -2.51
CA GLN A 40 5.72 13.80 -1.47
C GLN A 40 4.56 14.29 -0.60
N GLU A 41 3.46 14.70 -1.23
CA GLU A 41 2.23 15.12 -0.53
C GLU A 41 1.64 13.98 0.30
N LEU A 42 1.55 12.77 -0.27
CA LEU A 42 1.05 11.59 0.43
C LEU A 42 1.93 11.23 1.64
N ALA A 43 3.26 11.23 1.48
CA ALA A 43 4.20 10.96 2.56
C ALA A 43 4.08 12.00 3.69
N ALA A 44 3.97 13.29 3.34
CA ALA A 44 3.77 14.35 4.33
C ALA A 44 2.43 14.21 5.07
N LEU A 45 1.36 13.80 4.38
CA LEU A 45 0.05 13.54 4.97
C LEU A 45 0.10 12.34 5.94
N CYS A 46 0.62 11.20 5.48
CA CYS A 46 0.76 9.98 6.27
C CYS A 46 1.60 10.24 7.52
N HIS A 47 2.72 10.96 7.40
CA HIS A 47 3.54 11.35 8.55
C HIS A 47 2.76 12.18 9.56
N ARG A 48 2.03 13.20 9.10
CA ARG A 48 1.24 14.10 9.97
C ARG A 48 0.15 13.36 10.74
N HIS A 49 -0.40 12.30 10.16
CA HIS A 49 -1.47 11.49 10.76
C HIS A 49 -0.99 10.17 11.39
N HIS A 50 0.33 9.93 11.44
CA HIS A 50 0.92 8.68 11.94
C HIS A 50 0.38 7.42 11.25
N VAL A 51 0.17 7.51 9.93
CA VAL A 51 -0.27 6.40 9.10
C VAL A 51 0.95 5.76 8.45
N PRO A 52 1.25 4.47 8.69
CA PRO A 52 2.33 3.77 8.02
C PRO A 52 2.12 3.72 6.50
N MET A 53 3.22 3.70 5.75
CA MET A 53 3.20 3.50 4.30
C MET A 53 3.94 2.22 3.96
N VAL A 54 3.33 1.38 3.13
CA VAL A 54 3.96 0.18 2.57
C VAL A 54 4.12 0.39 1.07
N PRO A 55 5.35 0.51 0.54
CA PRO A 55 5.56 0.61 -0.90
C PRO A 55 5.25 -0.73 -1.57
N PHE A 56 4.56 -0.68 -2.70
CA PHE A 56 4.21 -1.86 -3.48
C PHE A 56 4.74 -1.73 -4.91
N GLY A 57 5.48 -2.74 -5.37
CA GLY A 57 5.95 -2.87 -6.75
C GLY A 57 5.05 -3.79 -7.56
N THR A 58 5.52 -5.01 -7.82
CA THR A 58 4.75 -6.06 -8.52
C THR A 58 4.19 -7.14 -7.60
N GLY A 59 4.49 -7.09 -6.29
CA GLY A 59 4.06 -8.12 -5.33
C GLY A 59 4.82 -9.45 -5.43
N THR A 60 6.00 -9.48 -6.05
CA THR A 60 6.78 -10.72 -6.28
C THR A 60 7.84 -10.99 -5.22
N GLY A 61 7.80 -10.28 -4.09
CA GLY A 61 8.64 -10.57 -2.94
C GLY A 61 8.34 -11.97 -2.37
N VAL A 62 9.28 -12.54 -1.63
CA VAL A 62 9.15 -13.89 -1.06
C VAL A 62 9.25 -13.92 0.47
N GLU A 63 9.34 -12.75 1.09
CA GLU A 63 9.57 -12.59 2.53
C GLU A 63 8.48 -11.74 3.22
N GLY A 64 7.35 -11.46 2.56
CA GLY A 64 6.23 -10.70 3.14
C GLY A 64 6.47 -9.20 3.22
N GLY A 65 7.30 -8.66 2.32
CA GLY A 65 7.75 -7.26 2.37
C GLY A 65 6.65 -6.22 2.13
N VAL A 66 5.49 -6.67 1.63
CA VAL A 66 4.32 -5.83 1.34
C VAL A 66 3.18 -6.01 2.34
N ASN A 67 3.35 -6.86 3.35
CA ASN A 67 2.29 -7.17 4.30
C ASN A 67 2.11 -5.99 5.27
N ALA A 68 0.90 -5.45 5.38
CA ALA A 68 0.56 -4.34 6.29
C ALA A 68 0.31 -4.87 7.71
N VAL A 69 1.39 -5.26 8.38
CA VAL A 69 1.37 -5.73 9.77
C VAL A 69 1.33 -4.58 10.78
N LYS A 70 0.88 -4.86 12.01
CA LYS A 70 0.79 -3.90 13.12
C LYS A 70 2.12 -3.66 13.81
#